data_AF-A0A2Z3HGF1-F1
#
_entry.id   AF-A0A2Z3HGF1-F1
#
_cell.length_a   1.000
_cell.length_b   1.000
_cell.length_c   1.000
_cell.angle_alpha   90.00
_cell.angle_beta   90.00
_cell.angle_gamma   90.00
#
_symmetry.space_group_name_H-M   'P 1'
#
loop_
_entity.id
_entity.type
_entity.pdbx_description
1 polymer ?
#
loop_
_entity_poly.entity_id
_entity_poly.type
_entity_poly.pdbx_seq_one_letter_code
_entity_poly.pdbx_strand_id
1 'polypeptide(L)'
;MSDEDALLAAIGAQPDEDTPRLVYADWLDEHDRAERAEFIRLQCLPDAGEAQLMREAELEERNRGRWLTDLRVPQFAEAQWAFRRGFPEALAAPIEPFLDRYKRLAALPWVRSLCLRVTAHYPVADFLERHWNPGWGELELWAERPVGLARVVDAVAHSPRLRQLRALRFTRFDFSPWVVDLLNASSHLDGLNLLGVPGDQNAPLFAPLRYRLGARLVGAAGAR
;
A
#
# COMPACT_ATOMS: atom_id res chain seq x y z
N MET A 1 -6.04 26.02 11.70
CA MET A 1 -5.53 25.29 10.53
C MET A 1 -4.57 26.23 9.85
N SER A 2 -3.31 25.81 9.68
CA SER A 2 -2.34 26.59 8.90
C SER A 2 -2.61 26.42 7.40
N ASP A 3 -2.02 27.27 6.56
CA ASP A 3 -2.06 27.12 5.11
C ASP A 3 -1.47 25.76 4.68
N GLU A 4 -0.39 25.33 5.35
CA GLU A 4 0.19 24.00 5.20
C GLU A 4 -0.85 22.89 5.44
N ASP A 5 -1.57 22.93 6.57
CA ASP A 5 -2.58 21.92 6.91
C ASP A 5 -3.67 21.82 5.82
N ALA A 6 -4.07 22.96 5.26
CA ALA A 6 -5.08 23.02 4.19
C ALA A 6 -4.57 22.42 2.88
N LEU A 7 -3.31 22.68 2.50
CA LEU A 7 -2.65 22.09 1.34
C LEU A 7 -2.49 20.57 1.50
N LEU A 8 -2.08 20.11 2.68
CA LEU A 8 -1.97 18.67 2.97
C LEU A 8 -3.33 17.97 2.95
N ALA A 9 -4.38 18.63 3.45
CA ALA A 9 -5.75 18.13 3.36
C ALA A 9 -6.23 18.01 1.90
N ALA A 10 -5.89 18.99 1.05
CA ALA A 10 -6.22 18.96 -0.38
C ALA A 10 -5.56 17.77 -1.10
N ILE A 11 -4.29 17.49 -0.80
CA ILE A 11 -3.58 16.30 -1.33
C ILE A 11 -4.29 15.01 -0.89
N GLY A 12 -4.72 14.95 0.37
CA GLY A 12 -5.49 13.81 0.89
C GLY A 12 -6.86 13.62 0.23
N ALA A 13 -7.53 14.72 -0.13
CA ALA A 13 -8.83 14.68 -0.80
C ALA A 13 -8.75 14.29 -2.28
N GLN A 14 -7.62 14.58 -2.95
CA GLN A 14 -7.38 14.28 -4.36
C GLN A 14 -6.06 13.49 -4.51
N PRO A 15 -6.01 12.24 -4.00
CA PRO A 15 -4.77 11.47 -3.93
C PRO A 15 -4.24 11.04 -5.31
N ASP A 16 -5.04 11.13 -6.37
CA ASP A 16 -4.60 10.72 -7.72
C ASP A 16 -4.18 11.90 -8.60
N GLU A 17 -4.37 13.15 -8.15
CA GLU A 17 -4.06 14.37 -8.90
C GLU A 17 -2.70 14.98 -8.51
N ASP A 18 -1.92 15.39 -9.51
CA ASP A 18 -0.62 16.04 -9.24
C ASP A 18 -0.79 17.52 -8.88
N THR A 19 -1.86 18.18 -9.31
CA THR A 19 -2.12 19.60 -9.06
C THR A 19 -2.00 20.02 -7.58
N PRO A 20 -2.69 19.40 -6.60
CA PRO A 20 -2.55 19.80 -5.19
C PRO A 20 -1.12 19.56 -4.66
N ARG A 21 -0.39 18.59 -5.22
CA ARG A 21 1.00 18.30 -4.84
C ARG A 21 1.95 19.37 -5.37
N LEU A 22 1.74 19.82 -6.59
CA LEU A 22 2.52 20.90 -7.21
C LEU A 22 2.27 22.24 -6.52
N VAL A 23 1.02 22.56 -6.15
CA VAL A 23 0.72 23.77 -5.34
C VAL A 23 1.41 23.70 -3.98
N TYR A 24 1.44 22.53 -3.33
CA TYR A 24 2.18 22.35 -2.09
C TYR A 24 3.70 22.47 -2.30
N ALA A 25 4.23 22.01 -3.43
CA ALA A 25 5.64 22.20 -3.77
C ALA A 25 5.99 23.69 -3.93
N ASP A 26 5.14 24.48 -4.58
CA ASP A 26 5.34 25.94 -4.70
C ASP A 26 5.35 26.60 -3.32
N TRP A 27 4.41 26.24 -2.45
CA TRP A 27 4.37 26.73 -1.08
C TRP A 27 5.63 26.33 -0.28
N LEU A 28 6.14 25.11 -0.45
CA LEU A 28 7.39 24.69 0.20
C LEU A 28 8.60 25.52 -0.26
N ASP A 29 8.67 25.84 -1.55
CA ASP A 29 9.74 26.67 -2.13
C ASP A 29 9.75 28.07 -1.52
N GLU A 30 8.57 28.67 -1.37
CA GLU A 30 8.37 29.98 -0.72
C GLU A 30 8.72 29.98 0.78
N HIS A 31 8.81 28.80 1.40
CA HIS A 31 9.09 28.61 2.83
C HIS A 31 10.45 27.94 3.08
N ASP A 32 11.45 28.24 2.24
CA ASP A 32 12.84 27.78 2.35
C ASP A 32 12.99 26.24 2.37
N ARG A 33 12.05 25.52 1.76
CA ARG A 33 12.03 24.04 1.66
C ARG A 33 12.14 23.57 0.20
N ALA A 34 12.98 24.24 -0.58
CA ALA A 34 13.20 24.01 -2.00
C ALA A 34 13.54 22.54 -2.34
N GLU A 35 14.36 21.85 -1.54
CA GLU A 35 14.70 20.42 -1.79
C GLU A 35 13.46 19.53 -1.76
N ARG A 36 12.50 19.83 -0.87
CA ARG A 36 11.26 19.06 -0.75
C ARG A 36 10.33 19.37 -1.92
N ALA A 37 10.28 20.63 -2.35
CA ALA A 37 9.54 21.07 -3.52
C ALA A 37 10.07 20.40 -4.81
N GLU A 38 11.40 20.43 -5.02
CA GLU A 38 12.09 19.79 -6.14
C GLU A 38 11.75 18.30 -6.20
N PHE A 39 11.85 17.59 -5.07
CA PHE A 39 11.52 16.17 -4.99
C PHE A 39 10.07 15.85 -5.41
N ILE A 40 9.09 16.64 -4.93
CA ILE A 40 7.69 16.46 -5.31
C ILE A 40 7.52 16.66 -6.83
N ARG A 41 8.10 17.74 -7.39
CA ARG A 41 8.00 18.04 -8.81
C ARG A 41 8.62 16.94 -9.66
N LEU A 42 9.79 16.43 -9.28
CA LEU A 42 10.46 15.32 -9.98
C LEU A 42 9.59 14.06 -10.03
N GLN A 43 8.96 13.67 -8.91
CA GLN A 43 8.08 12.50 -8.87
C GLN A 43 6.70 12.71 -9.56
N CYS A 44 6.34 13.95 -9.92
CA CYS A 44 5.13 14.24 -10.70
C CYS A 44 5.42 14.43 -12.20
N LEU A 45 6.68 14.29 -12.64
CA LEU A 45 7.00 14.32 -14.06
C LEU A 45 6.59 13.00 -14.72
N PRO A 46 5.74 13.02 -15.77
CA PRO A 46 5.28 11.79 -16.42
C PRO A 46 6.41 11.04 -17.14
N ASP A 47 7.38 11.78 -17.70
CA ASP A 47 8.49 11.24 -18.50
C ASP A 47 9.85 11.73 -17.96
N ALA A 48 10.18 11.34 -16.72
CA ALA A 48 11.46 11.67 -16.11
C ALA A 48 12.64 10.98 -16.84
N GLY A 49 13.61 11.76 -17.29
CA GLY A 49 14.86 11.25 -17.85
C GLY A 49 15.82 10.72 -16.76
N GLU A 50 16.91 10.08 -17.19
CA GLU A 50 17.90 9.48 -16.29
C GLU A 50 18.47 10.48 -15.27
N ALA A 51 18.75 11.72 -15.70
CA ALA A 51 19.25 12.76 -14.82
C ALA A 51 18.25 13.15 -13.72
N GLN A 52 16.95 13.23 -14.06
CA GLN A 52 15.88 13.51 -13.11
C GLN A 52 15.73 12.37 -12.10
N LEU A 53 15.79 11.12 -12.55
CA LEU A 53 15.72 9.94 -11.68
C LEU A 53 16.92 9.85 -10.73
N MET A 54 18.13 10.14 -11.22
CA MET A 54 19.32 10.22 -10.36
C MET A 54 19.18 11.32 -9.31
N ARG A 55 18.67 12.49 -9.69
CA ARG A 55 18.46 13.62 -8.77
C ARG A 55 17.39 13.32 -7.74
N GLU A 56 16.29 12.71 -8.14
CA GLU A 56 15.23 12.24 -7.25
C GLU A 56 15.78 11.28 -6.19
N ALA A 57 16.54 10.26 -6.63
CA ALA A 57 17.14 9.27 -5.73
C ALA A 57 18.13 9.92 -4.74
N GLU A 58 18.98 10.83 -5.22
CA GLU A 58 19.91 11.60 -4.39
C GLU A 58 19.17 12.41 -3.31
N LEU A 59 18.09 13.10 -3.70
CA LEU A 59 17.26 13.90 -2.80
C LEU A 59 16.58 13.03 -1.74
N GLU A 60 15.99 11.90 -2.13
CA GLU A 60 15.35 10.98 -1.20
C GLU A 60 16.37 10.39 -0.21
N GLU A 61 17.48 9.86 -0.70
CA GLU A 61 18.51 9.22 0.14
C GLU A 61 18.97 10.15 1.26
N ARG A 62 19.22 11.43 0.95
CA ARG A 62 19.73 12.41 1.91
C ARG A 62 18.68 12.90 2.89
N ASN A 63 17.42 13.06 2.44
CA ASN A 63 16.43 13.85 3.18
C ASN A 63 15.28 13.03 3.76
N ARG A 64 15.12 11.78 3.34
CA ARG A 64 13.98 10.92 3.71
C ARG A 64 13.68 10.87 5.20
N GLY A 65 14.69 10.72 6.05
CA GLY A 65 14.50 10.69 7.51
C GLY A 65 13.91 11.99 8.06
N ARG A 66 14.39 13.13 7.57
CA ARG A 66 13.85 14.47 7.90
C ARG A 66 12.41 14.58 7.44
N TRP A 67 12.12 14.27 6.18
CA TRP A 67 10.78 14.41 5.62
C TRP A 67 9.73 13.51 6.28
N LEU A 68 10.08 12.27 6.63
CA LEU A 68 9.18 11.40 7.41
C LEU A 68 8.88 12.00 8.79
N THR A 69 9.88 12.63 9.41
CA THR A 69 9.72 13.31 10.71
C THR A 69 8.84 14.54 10.61
N ASP A 70 9.04 15.38 9.59
CA ASP A 70 8.26 16.59 9.34
C ASP A 70 6.78 16.26 9.11
N LEU A 71 6.52 15.19 8.34
CA LEU A 71 5.18 14.64 8.10
C LEU A 71 4.62 13.84 9.29
N ARG A 72 5.36 13.78 10.41
CA ARG A 72 4.97 13.08 11.66
C ARG A 72 4.65 11.60 11.47
N VAL A 73 5.26 10.98 10.46
CA VAL A 73 5.07 9.58 10.12
C VAL A 73 5.68 8.69 11.21
N PRO A 74 4.93 7.71 11.75
CA PRO A 74 5.48 6.77 12.71
C PRO A 74 6.65 5.97 12.10
N GLN A 75 7.83 6.10 12.70
CA GLN A 75 9.02 5.32 12.37
C GLN A 75 9.18 4.22 13.42
N PHE A 76 9.41 2.99 12.97
CA PHE A 76 9.57 1.82 13.85
C PHE A 76 10.39 0.74 13.15
N ALA A 77 10.86 -0.24 13.94
CA ALA A 77 11.73 -1.29 13.45
C ALA A 77 11.13 -2.00 12.22
N GLU A 78 11.97 -2.13 11.19
CA GLU A 78 11.66 -2.80 9.93
C GLU A 78 10.49 -2.20 9.12
N ALA A 79 10.01 -1.01 9.47
CA ALA A 79 9.10 -0.24 8.63
C ALA A 79 9.88 0.37 7.46
N GLN A 80 9.43 0.10 6.25
CA GLN A 80 9.98 0.64 5.02
C GLN A 80 8.90 1.42 4.28
N TRP A 81 9.13 2.72 4.12
CA TRP A 81 8.25 3.58 3.34
C TRP A 81 8.68 3.60 1.86
N ALA A 82 7.79 3.87 0.93
CA ALA A 82 8.17 4.29 -0.41
C ALA A 82 7.50 5.62 -0.71
N PHE A 83 8.28 6.57 -1.22
CA PHE A 83 7.72 7.82 -1.68
C PHE A 83 7.15 7.64 -3.08
N ARG A 84 5.94 8.18 -3.28
CA ARG A 84 5.30 8.30 -4.60
C ARG A 84 4.73 9.71 -4.69
N ARG A 85 5.00 10.39 -5.80
CA ARG A 85 4.53 11.77 -6.05
C ARG A 85 4.79 12.70 -4.85
N GLY A 86 5.96 12.55 -4.26
CA GLY A 86 6.43 13.32 -3.13
C GLY A 86 6.01 12.83 -1.75
N PHE A 87 5.16 11.81 -1.59
CA PHE A 87 4.61 11.43 -0.28
C PHE A 87 4.81 9.95 0.08
N PRO A 88 4.87 9.61 1.38
CA PRO A 88 5.01 8.23 1.85
C PRO A 88 3.70 7.46 1.62
N GLU A 89 3.45 7.05 0.38
CA GLU A 89 2.18 6.44 -0.03
C GLU A 89 2.17 4.91 0.16
N ALA A 90 3.33 4.27 0.30
CA ALA A 90 3.42 2.83 0.52
C ALA A 90 4.23 2.49 1.78
N LEU A 91 3.74 1.50 2.54
CA LEU A 91 4.39 0.99 3.74
C LEU A 91 4.55 -0.52 3.64
N ALA A 92 5.78 -1.02 3.77
CA ALA A 92 6.07 -2.41 4.09
C ALA A 92 6.49 -2.52 5.57
N ALA A 93 5.83 -3.38 6.34
CA ALA A 93 6.09 -3.50 7.79
C ALA A 93 5.62 -4.86 8.35
N PRO A 94 6.17 -5.33 9.49
CA PRO A 94 5.51 -6.39 10.25
C PRO A 94 4.16 -5.91 10.79
N ILE A 95 3.17 -6.81 10.81
CA ILE A 95 1.78 -6.46 11.16
C ILE A 95 1.63 -6.08 12.63
N GLU A 96 2.39 -6.69 13.55
CA GLU A 96 2.24 -6.46 14.99
C GLU A 96 2.68 -5.02 15.38
N PRO A 97 3.89 -4.54 15.03
CA PRO A 97 4.28 -3.15 15.29
C PRO A 97 3.43 -2.12 14.53
N PHE A 98 2.85 -2.51 13.38
CA PHE A 98 1.88 -1.70 12.65
C PHE A 98 0.58 -1.53 13.47
N LEU A 99 0.05 -2.61 14.05
CA LEU A 99 -1.18 -2.58 14.86
C LEU A 99 -1.02 -1.76 16.13
N ASP A 100 0.17 -1.77 16.76
CA ASP A 100 0.50 -0.91 17.91
C ASP A 100 0.38 0.58 17.57
N ARG A 101 0.57 0.95 16.30
CA ARG A 101 0.57 2.32 15.79
C ARG A 101 -0.64 2.64 14.93
N TYR A 102 -1.62 1.75 14.89
CA TYR A 102 -2.72 1.77 13.95
C TYR A 102 -3.43 3.13 13.87
N LYS A 103 -3.78 3.73 15.00
CA LYS A 103 -4.50 5.01 15.03
C LYS A 103 -3.73 6.13 14.29
N ARG A 104 -2.40 6.16 14.43
CA ARG A 104 -1.57 7.16 13.76
C ARG A 104 -1.43 6.84 12.27
N LEU A 105 -1.23 5.57 11.91
CA LEU A 105 -1.08 5.13 10.52
C LEU A 105 -2.39 5.26 9.73
N ALA A 106 -3.52 4.91 10.32
CA ALA A 106 -4.84 5.07 9.73
C ALA A 106 -5.24 6.55 9.58
N ALA A 107 -4.62 7.47 10.32
CA ALA A 107 -4.85 8.91 10.17
C ALA A 107 -4.02 9.55 9.04
N LEU A 108 -3.09 8.84 8.40
CA LEU A 108 -2.28 9.37 7.32
C LEU A 108 -3.09 9.37 5.99
N PRO A 109 -3.47 10.53 5.43
CA PRO A 109 -4.39 10.60 4.28
C PRO A 109 -3.78 10.11 2.94
N TRP A 110 -2.46 10.08 2.86
CA TRP A 110 -1.66 9.76 1.67
C TRP A 110 -1.29 8.28 1.55
N VAL A 111 -1.48 7.46 2.59
CA VAL A 111 -1.11 6.03 2.49
C VAL A 111 -2.13 5.32 1.61
N ARG A 112 -1.65 4.61 0.60
CA ARG A 112 -2.47 3.90 -0.40
C ARG A 112 -2.18 2.41 -0.43
N SER A 113 -0.95 2.01 -0.13
CA SER A 113 -0.45 0.65 -0.27
C SER A 113 0.18 0.15 1.02
N LEU A 114 -0.26 -1.02 1.47
CA LEU A 114 0.24 -1.70 2.65
C LEU A 114 0.77 -3.07 2.25
N CYS A 115 2.04 -3.35 2.54
CA CYS A 115 2.61 -4.68 2.52
C CYS A 115 2.86 -5.12 3.96
N LEU A 116 1.97 -5.96 4.49
CA LEU A 116 2.04 -6.41 5.87
C LEU A 116 2.66 -7.80 5.92
N ARG A 117 3.80 -7.89 6.61
CA ARG A 117 4.45 -9.17 6.89
C ARG A 117 3.72 -9.85 8.04
N VAL A 118 3.31 -11.09 7.81
CA VAL A 118 2.45 -11.87 8.70
C VAL A 118 3.23 -13.07 9.24
N THR A 119 3.20 -13.21 10.56
CA THR A 119 3.80 -14.36 11.28
C THR A 119 2.77 -15.26 11.95
N ALA A 120 1.55 -14.76 12.19
CA ALA A 120 0.45 -15.47 12.84
C ALA A 120 -0.92 -14.99 12.33
N HIS A 121 -1.98 -15.76 12.60
CA HIS A 121 -3.33 -15.44 12.10
C HIS A 121 -4.07 -14.36 12.90
N TYR A 122 -3.87 -14.30 14.22
CA TYR A 122 -4.60 -13.39 15.11
C TYR A 122 -4.41 -11.89 14.76
N PRO A 123 -3.18 -11.39 14.49
CA PRO A 123 -2.99 -10.00 14.08
C PRO A 123 -3.75 -9.63 12.80
N VAL A 124 -3.91 -10.55 11.86
CA VAL A 124 -4.65 -10.28 10.61
C VAL A 124 -6.15 -10.16 10.90
N ALA A 125 -6.70 -11.00 11.76
CA ALA A 125 -8.10 -10.88 12.17
C ALA A 125 -8.37 -9.52 12.84
N ASP A 126 -7.53 -9.13 13.81
CA ASP A 126 -7.62 -7.80 14.46
C ASP A 126 -7.54 -6.66 13.42
N PHE A 127 -6.59 -6.72 12.49
CA PHE A 127 -6.48 -5.75 11.41
C PHE A 127 -7.75 -5.61 10.57
N LEU A 128 -8.42 -6.72 10.25
CA LEU A 128 -9.64 -6.75 9.43
C LEU A 128 -10.88 -6.25 10.17
N GLU A 129 -10.92 -6.34 11.50
CA GLU A 129 -12.01 -5.82 12.34
C GLU A 129 -11.95 -4.29 12.49
N ARG A 130 -10.76 -3.70 12.38
CA ARG A 130 -10.56 -2.25 12.54
C ARG A 130 -11.13 -1.43 11.36
N HIS A 131 -11.32 -0.14 11.62
CA HIS A 131 -11.76 0.83 10.60
C HIS A 131 -10.59 1.31 9.75
N TRP A 132 -10.58 0.90 8.49
CA TRP A 132 -9.51 1.25 7.55
C TRP A 132 -9.60 2.70 7.11
N ASN A 133 -8.44 3.30 6.85
CA ASN A 133 -8.40 4.55 6.12
C ASN A 133 -9.04 4.31 4.73
N PRO A 134 -9.99 5.16 4.28
CA PRO A 134 -10.67 4.97 3.00
C PRO A 134 -9.72 5.05 1.80
N GLY A 135 -8.54 5.64 1.98
CA GLY A 135 -7.50 5.74 0.97
C GLY A 135 -6.68 4.47 0.76
N TRP A 136 -6.74 3.50 1.68
CA TRP A 136 -6.04 2.22 1.49
C TRP A 136 -6.72 1.43 0.38
N GLY A 137 -6.03 1.26 -0.74
CA GLY A 137 -6.56 0.54 -1.90
C GLY A 137 -5.72 -0.66 -2.31
N GLU A 138 -4.49 -0.78 -1.81
CA GLU A 138 -3.62 -1.92 -2.09
C GLU A 138 -3.21 -2.58 -0.78
N LEU A 139 -3.43 -3.89 -0.71
CA LEU A 139 -2.97 -4.71 0.41
C LEU A 139 -2.19 -5.91 -0.14
N GLU A 140 -0.96 -6.06 0.31
CA GLU A 140 -0.21 -7.30 0.20
C GLU A 140 -0.05 -7.91 1.58
N LEU A 141 -0.44 -9.19 1.70
CA LEU A 141 -0.09 -10.01 2.84
C LEU A 141 1.08 -10.88 2.43
N TRP A 142 2.17 -10.77 3.18
CA TRP A 142 3.41 -11.50 2.92
C TRP A 142 3.74 -12.41 4.09
N ALA A 143 3.81 -13.71 3.86
CA ALA A 143 4.11 -14.67 4.92
C ALA A 143 5.62 -14.90 5.05
N GLU A 144 6.13 -14.88 6.29
CA GLU A 144 7.54 -15.21 6.56
C GLU A 144 7.85 -16.69 6.44
N ARG A 145 6.92 -17.51 6.94
CA ARG A 145 6.91 -18.96 6.85
C ARG A 145 5.48 -19.42 6.56
N PRO A 146 5.29 -20.61 5.96
CA PRO A 146 3.97 -21.19 5.86
C PRO A 146 3.48 -21.55 7.26
N VAL A 147 2.67 -20.69 7.86
CA VAL A 147 1.88 -21.00 9.06
C VAL A 147 0.52 -21.55 8.63
N GLY A 148 -0.36 -21.94 9.56
CA GLY A 148 -1.74 -22.33 9.26
C GLY A 148 -2.57 -21.16 8.68
N LEU A 149 -2.22 -20.73 7.47
CA LEU A 149 -2.69 -19.52 6.81
C LEU A 149 -4.05 -19.70 6.14
N ALA A 150 -4.58 -20.93 6.10
CA ALA A 150 -5.98 -21.19 5.78
C ALA A 150 -6.92 -20.27 6.58
N ARG A 151 -6.66 -20.08 7.89
CA ARG A 151 -7.41 -19.16 8.74
C ARG A 151 -7.22 -17.69 8.38
N VAL A 152 -6.04 -17.32 7.90
CA VAL A 152 -5.79 -15.95 7.42
C VAL A 152 -6.61 -15.69 6.18
N VAL A 153 -6.54 -16.58 5.19
CA VAL A 153 -7.29 -16.41 3.95
C VAL A 153 -8.80 -16.48 4.20
N ASP A 154 -9.24 -17.31 5.15
CA ASP A 154 -10.63 -17.36 5.60
C ASP A 154 -11.12 -16.04 6.20
N ALA A 155 -10.38 -15.47 7.14
CA ALA A 155 -10.70 -14.16 7.70
C ALA A 155 -10.74 -13.07 6.63
N VAL A 156 -9.78 -13.10 5.69
CA VAL A 156 -9.73 -12.16 4.56
C VAL A 156 -10.95 -12.32 3.67
N ALA A 157 -11.27 -13.55 3.23
CA ALA A 157 -12.39 -13.84 2.34
C ALA A 157 -13.75 -13.38 2.90
N HIS A 158 -13.92 -13.35 4.21
CA HIS A 158 -15.15 -12.90 4.88
C HIS A 158 -15.17 -11.41 5.25
N SER A 159 -14.08 -10.67 5.02
CA SER A 159 -13.99 -9.27 5.46
C SER A 159 -14.66 -8.31 4.48
N PRO A 160 -15.64 -7.51 4.92
CA PRO A 160 -16.23 -6.47 4.08
C PRO A 160 -15.26 -5.34 3.74
N ARG A 161 -14.13 -5.22 4.47
CA ARG A 161 -13.09 -4.22 4.20
C ARG A 161 -12.47 -4.39 2.83
N LEU A 162 -12.47 -5.60 2.24
CA LEU A 162 -11.88 -5.81 0.92
C LEU A 162 -12.60 -5.05 -0.21
N ARG A 163 -13.85 -4.62 0.01
CA ARG A 163 -14.62 -3.90 -1.02
C ARG A 163 -14.03 -2.54 -1.40
N GLN A 164 -13.18 -1.96 -0.55
CA GLN A 164 -12.48 -0.70 -0.87
C GLN A 164 -11.17 -0.92 -1.63
N LEU A 165 -10.67 -2.16 -1.66
CA LEU A 165 -9.38 -2.45 -2.30
C LEU A 165 -9.53 -2.50 -3.82
N ARG A 166 -8.51 -1.98 -4.50
CA ARG A 166 -8.25 -2.20 -5.93
C ARG A 166 -7.30 -3.36 -6.17
N ALA A 167 -6.41 -3.67 -5.21
CA ALA A 167 -5.49 -4.80 -5.33
C ALA A 167 -5.32 -5.52 -3.99
N LEU A 168 -5.38 -6.85 -4.05
CA LEU A 168 -5.04 -7.75 -2.95
C LEU A 168 -3.99 -8.74 -3.42
N ARG A 169 -2.91 -8.94 -2.69
CA ARG A 169 -1.87 -9.93 -3.02
C ARG A 169 -1.55 -10.83 -1.83
N PHE A 170 -1.34 -12.10 -2.12
CA PHE A 170 -0.82 -13.08 -1.18
C PHE A 170 0.54 -13.59 -1.66
N THR A 171 1.57 -13.30 -0.89
CA THR A 171 2.96 -13.65 -1.25
C THR A 171 3.54 -14.64 -0.25
N ARG A 172 4.06 -15.76 -0.77
CA ARG A 172 4.57 -16.91 0.01
C ARG A 172 3.51 -17.59 0.91
N PHE A 173 2.27 -17.62 0.43
CA PHE A 173 1.19 -18.40 1.05
C PHE A 173 1.09 -19.78 0.39
N ASP A 174 0.67 -20.78 1.16
CA ASP A 174 0.30 -22.09 0.62
C ASP A 174 -1.21 -22.13 0.37
N PHE A 175 -1.60 -22.32 -0.89
CA PHE A 175 -3.00 -22.41 -1.28
C PHE A 175 -3.37 -23.87 -1.51
N SER A 176 -4.44 -24.31 -0.84
CA SER A 176 -5.10 -25.59 -1.11
C SER A 176 -6.36 -25.35 -1.96
N PRO A 177 -6.96 -26.39 -2.57
CA PRO A 177 -8.22 -26.26 -3.31
C PRO A 177 -9.32 -25.59 -2.48
N TRP A 178 -9.44 -25.94 -1.20
CA TRP A 178 -10.40 -25.31 -0.28
C TRP A 178 -10.19 -23.80 -0.13
N VAL A 179 -8.93 -23.34 -0.03
CA VAL A 179 -8.60 -21.90 0.06
C VAL A 179 -8.99 -21.17 -1.23
N VAL A 180 -8.77 -21.82 -2.38
CA VAL A 180 -9.15 -21.26 -3.69
C VAL A 180 -10.67 -21.13 -3.78
N ASP A 181 -11.42 -22.17 -3.39
CA ASP A 181 -12.89 -22.16 -3.41
C ASP A 181 -13.46 -21.10 -2.47
N LEU A 182 -12.84 -20.92 -1.30
CA LEU A 182 -13.21 -19.90 -0.33
C LEU A 182 -13.06 -18.47 -0.88
N LEU A 183 -11.92 -18.17 -1.51
CA LEU A 183 -11.73 -16.90 -2.21
C LEU A 183 -12.71 -16.77 -3.38
N ASN A 184 -12.93 -17.85 -4.13
CA ASN A 184 -13.84 -17.85 -5.27
C ASN A 184 -15.31 -17.65 -4.87
N ALA A 185 -15.70 -17.98 -3.63
CA ALA A 185 -17.03 -17.72 -3.09
C ALA A 185 -17.20 -16.31 -2.48
N SER A 186 -16.09 -15.60 -2.20
CA SER A 186 -16.16 -14.28 -1.56
C SER A 186 -16.66 -13.19 -2.51
N SER A 187 -17.82 -12.60 -2.23
CA SER A 187 -18.34 -11.42 -2.94
C SER A 187 -17.59 -10.12 -2.58
N HIS A 188 -16.76 -10.12 -1.54
CA HIS A 188 -16.00 -8.94 -1.16
C HIS A 188 -14.82 -8.64 -2.11
N LEU A 189 -14.46 -9.60 -2.97
CA LEU A 189 -13.40 -9.47 -3.98
C LEU A 189 -13.90 -8.89 -5.31
N ASP A 190 -15.21 -8.69 -5.50
CA ASP A 190 -15.79 -8.32 -6.80
C ASP A 190 -15.24 -7.00 -7.36
N GLY A 191 -14.90 -6.05 -6.49
CA GLY A 191 -14.33 -4.75 -6.87
C GLY A 191 -12.81 -4.73 -7.13
N LEU A 192 -12.08 -5.82 -6.90
CA LEU A 192 -10.62 -5.83 -7.04
C LEU A 192 -10.17 -5.76 -8.50
N ASN A 193 -9.42 -4.75 -8.91
CA ASN A 193 -8.76 -4.77 -10.22
C ASN A 193 -7.68 -5.86 -10.31
N LEU A 194 -7.14 -6.30 -9.17
CA LEU A 194 -6.07 -7.29 -9.11
C LEU A 194 -6.19 -8.21 -7.89
N LEU A 195 -6.08 -9.52 -8.12
CA LEU A 195 -5.83 -10.54 -7.11
C LEU A 195 -4.51 -11.26 -7.42
N GLY A 196 -3.52 -11.05 -6.57
CA GLY A 196 -2.24 -11.75 -6.62
C GLY A 196 -2.28 -13.06 -5.83
N VAL A 197 -1.98 -14.17 -6.50
CA VAL A 197 -1.85 -15.49 -5.89
C VAL A 197 -0.39 -15.95 -5.86
N PRO A 198 -0.01 -16.83 -4.90
CA PRO A 198 1.33 -17.38 -4.85
C PRO A 198 1.60 -18.29 -6.05
N GLY A 199 2.83 -18.22 -6.59
CA GLY A 199 3.26 -19.08 -7.70
C GLY A 199 2.69 -18.67 -9.06
N ASP A 200 2.51 -19.66 -9.94
CA ASP A 200 1.97 -19.49 -11.29
C ASP A 200 0.44 -19.52 -11.29
N GLN A 201 -0.19 -18.41 -11.70
CA GLN A 201 -1.65 -18.28 -11.80
C GLN A 201 -2.30 -19.21 -12.85
N ASN A 202 -1.50 -19.78 -13.75
CA ASN A 202 -1.98 -20.72 -14.77
C ASN A 202 -2.10 -22.15 -14.23
N ALA A 203 -1.56 -22.44 -13.04
CA ALA A 203 -1.66 -23.76 -12.42
C ALA A 203 -3.13 -24.23 -12.33
N PRO A 204 -3.41 -25.55 -12.47
CA PRO A 204 -4.77 -26.08 -12.42
C PRO A 204 -5.53 -25.73 -11.14
N LEU A 205 -4.79 -25.59 -10.02
CA LEU A 205 -5.32 -25.16 -8.73
C LEU A 205 -6.13 -23.87 -8.81
N PHE A 206 -5.70 -22.89 -9.61
CA PHE A 206 -6.33 -21.58 -9.70
C PHE A 206 -7.40 -21.47 -10.80
N ALA A 207 -7.77 -22.57 -11.45
CA ALA A 207 -8.76 -22.56 -12.53
C ALA A 207 -10.10 -21.90 -12.13
N PRO A 208 -10.68 -22.12 -10.93
CA PRO A 208 -11.92 -21.44 -10.51
C PRO A 208 -11.76 -19.91 -10.45
N LEU A 209 -10.70 -19.44 -9.81
CA LEU A 209 -10.40 -18.00 -9.70
C LEU A 209 -10.11 -17.38 -11.07
N ARG A 210 -9.40 -18.10 -11.95
CA ARG A 210 -9.11 -17.63 -13.30
C ARG A 210 -10.37 -17.50 -14.14
N TYR A 211 -11.31 -18.43 -14.00
CA TYR A 211 -12.62 -18.34 -14.66
C TYR A 211 -13.41 -17.12 -14.20
N ARG A 212 -13.40 -16.82 -12.90
CA ARG A 212 -14.12 -15.67 -12.31
C ARG A 212 -13.46 -14.32 -12.60
N LEU A 213 -12.14 -14.24 -12.47
CA LEU A 213 -11.39 -12.98 -12.44
C LEU A 213 -10.69 -12.66 -13.76
N GLY A 214 -10.47 -13.65 -14.63
CA GLY A 214 -9.78 -13.46 -15.91
C GLY A 214 -8.41 -12.80 -15.73
N ALA A 215 -8.19 -11.69 -16.45
CA ALA A 215 -6.94 -10.92 -16.41
C ALA A 215 -6.64 -10.26 -15.05
N ARG A 216 -7.62 -10.18 -14.14
CA ARG A 216 -7.43 -9.63 -12.79
C ARG A 216 -6.63 -10.58 -11.88
N LEU A 217 -6.52 -11.87 -12.23
CA LEU A 217 -5.73 -12.84 -11.49
C LEU A 217 -4.27 -12.84 -11.97
N VAL A 218 -3.33 -12.59 -11.06
CA VAL A 218 -1.89 -12.54 -11.38
C VAL A 218 -1.07 -13.42 -10.43
N GLY A 219 0.01 -14.01 -10.93
CA GLY A 219 0.94 -14.79 -10.12
C GLY A 219 2.05 -13.96 -9.50
N ALA A 220 2.82 -14.57 -8.58
CA ALA A 220 3.90 -13.92 -7.85
C ALA A 220 5.07 -13.44 -8.73
N ALA A 221 5.23 -14.00 -9.93
CA ALA A 221 6.31 -13.63 -10.86
C ALA A 221 6.03 -12.37 -11.70
N GLY A 222 4.82 -11.81 -11.65
CA GLY A 222 4.40 -10.63 -12.42
C GLY A 222 4.44 -9.30 -11.64
N ALA A 223 5.13 -9.25 -10.50
CA ALA A 223 5.13 -8.11 -9.59
C ALA A 223 6.57 -7.68 -9.25
N ARG A 224 7.14 -6.84 -10.11
CA ARG A 224 8.16 -5.86 -9.72
C ARG A 224 7.59 -4.48 -10.03
#